data_AF-A0A5M6I2Y8-F1
#
_entry.id   AF-A0A5M6I2Y8-F1
#
_cell.length_a   1.000
_cell.length_b   1.000
_cell.length_c   1.000
_cell.angle_alpha   90.00
_cell.angle_beta   90.00
_cell.angle_gamma   90.00
#
_symmetry.space_group_name_H-M   'P 1'
#
loop_
_entity.id
_entity.type
_entity.pdbx_description
1 polymer ?
#
loop_
_entity_poly.entity_id
_entity_poly.type
_entity_poly.pdbx_seq_one_letter_code
_entity_poly.pdbx_strand_id
1 'polypeptide(L)'
;MPPRRWWTHLTWPEIAGGDTARWIAVLPLAAVEQHGPHLPLGTDTVIAEGYLARVAELLPDDLPAVLLPVQAIGISPEHLAFPGTLSLEAATAMAGWQAIGTALHRAGLRKLVIATSHGGNVAAADMLARDLRARHGVFAVTCSWHKLGYPEGLFGAHEVRFGIHGGEIETSLMLAFRPDLVRMELAQDFASHAEGMETRFARLRATSPVGFGWMAQDLNAAGVVGNAAAATAEKGRAAADHGARAFIALLRDVDAFDMAALAPGPLGGGEGID
;
A
#
# COMPACT_ATOMS: atom_id res chain seq x y z
N MET A 1 -17.52 -19.65 10.56
CA MET A 1 -16.11 -20.01 10.33
C MET A 1 -15.44 -18.82 9.64
N PRO A 2 -14.21 -18.44 9.99
CA PRO A 2 -13.46 -17.44 9.24
C PRO A 2 -13.36 -17.82 7.75
N PRO A 3 -13.25 -16.84 6.83
CA PRO A 3 -13.01 -17.13 5.43
C PRO A 3 -11.64 -17.79 5.24
N ARG A 4 -11.47 -18.47 4.11
CA ARG A 4 -10.13 -18.76 3.58
C ARG A 4 -9.38 -17.43 3.41
N ARG A 5 -8.05 -17.48 3.60
CA ARG A 5 -7.18 -16.30 3.60
C ARG A 5 -7.19 -15.54 2.27
N TRP A 6 -7.34 -16.25 1.15
CA TRP A 6 -7.30 -15.66 -0.19
C TRP A 6 -8.67 -15.67 -0.84
N TRP A 7 -9.11 -14.53 -1.36
CA TRP A 7 -10.40 -14.38 -2.02
C TRP A 7 -10.58 -15.36 -3.18
N THR A 8 -9.52 -15.55 -3.97
CA THR A 8 -9.49 -16.44 -5.14
C THR A 8 -9.52 -17.93 -4.80
N HIS A 9 -9.40 -18.30 -3.53
CA HIS A 9 -9.53 -19.69 -3.06
C HIS A 9 -10.94 -20.00 -2.55
N LEU A 10 -11.83 -19.01 -2.49
CA LEU A 10 -13.22 -19.19 -2.10
C LEU A 10 -14.06 -19.62 -3.30
N THR A 11 -15.03 -20.49 -3.03
CA THR A 11 -16.12 -20.82 -3.94
C THR A 11 -17.32 -19.90 -3.70
N TRP A 12 -18.15 -19.67 -4.72
CA TRP A 12 -19.34 -18.82 -4.54
C TRP A 12 -20.30 -19.32 -3.44
N PRO A 13 -20.48 -20.64 -3.16
CA PRO A 13 -21.30 -21.09 -2.03
C PRO A 13 -20.68 -20.77 -0.67
N GLU A 14 -19.35 -20.80 -0.53
CA GLU A 14 -18.66 -20.38 0.71
C GLU A 14 -18.89 -18.89 1.00
N ILE A 15 -18.98 -18.06 -0.04
CA ILE A 15 -19.34 -16.64 0.09
C ILE A 15 -20.82 -16.49 0.45
N ALA A 16 -21.72 -17.16 -0.27
CA ALA A 16 -23.16 -17.04 -0.05
C ALA A 16 -23.63 -17.57 1.32
N GLY A 17 -22.97 -18.61 1.85
CA GLY A 17 -23.26 -19.18 3.17
C GLY A 17 -22.43 -18.58 4.31
N GLY A 18 -21.51 -17.66 4.02
CA GLY A 18 -20.64 -17.03 5.01
C GLY A 18 -21.28 -15.80 5.66
N ASP A 19 -20.80 -15.44 6.85
CA ASP A 19 -21.13 -14.16 7.50
C ASP A 19 -20.26 -13.03 6.93
N THR A 20 -20.48 -12.70 5.65
CA THR A 20 -19.63 -11.74 4.90
C THR A 20 -19.70 -10.33 5.46
N ALA A 21 -20.77 -9.97 6.19
CA ALA A 21 -20.87 -8.70 6.90
C ALA A 21 -19.80 -8.55 8.00
N ARG A 22 -19.38 -9.66 8.63
CA ARG A 22 -18.28 -9.70 9.59
C ARG A 22 -16.89 -9.71 8.93
N TRP A 23 -16.77 -10.07 7.66
CA TRP A 23 -15.47 -10.21 7.00
C TRP A 23 -14.81 -8.86 6.74
N ILE A 24 -13.47 -8.87 6.68
CA ILE A 24 -12.65 -7.72 6.29
C ILE A 24 -11.98 -8.06 4.97
N ALA A 25 -12.36 -7.39 3.89
CA ALA A 25 -11.61 -7.48 2.63
C ALA A 25 -10.35 -6.62 2.72
N VAL A 26 -9.23 -7.14 2.22
CA VAL A 26 -8.00 -6.36 2.01
C VAL A 26 -7.80 -6.21 0.51
N LEU A 27 -7.89 -4.99 0.00
CA LEU A 27 -7.59 -4.63 -1.40
C LEU A 27 -6.16 -4.08 -1.50
N PRO A 28 -5.20 -4.88 -1.96
CA PRO A 28 -3.83 -4.44 -2.17
C PRO A 28 -3.66 -3.65 -3.48
N LEU A 29 -3.10 -2.44 -3.38
CA LEU A 29 -2.73 -1.57 -4.50
C LEU A 29 -1.20 -1.48 -4.60
N ALA A 30 -0.65 -1.75 -5.77
CA ALA A 30 0.78 -1.66 -6.05
C ALA A 30 1.02 -0.77 -7.28
N ALA A 31 2.23 -0.85 -7.84
CA ALA A 31 2.59 -0.20 -9.08
C ALA A 31 3.62 -1.01 -9.89
N VAL A 32 3.81 -0.57 -11.14
CA VAL A 32 4.89 -1.01 -12.01
C VAL A 32 5.64 0.24 -12.50
N GLU A 33 6.80 0.49 -11.90
CA GLU A 33 7.55 1.74 -12.07
C GLU A 33 9.05 1.55 -11.86
N GLN A 34 9.85 2.46 -12.42
CA GLN A 34 11.30 2.48 -12.22
C GLN A 34 11.66 2.53 -10.72
N HIS A 35 12.68 1.81 -10.31
CA HIS A 35 13.27 1.85 -8.96
C HIS A 35 14.79 1.95 -9.05
N GLY A 36 15.26 2.88 -9.88
CA GLY A 36 16.68 3.04 -10.19
C GLY A 36 17.27 1.86 -10.98
N PRO A 37 18.62 1.78 -11.05
CA PRO A 37 19.30 0.78 -11.86
C PRO A 37 19.33 -0.63 -11.23
N HIS A 38 19.14 -0.73 -9.91
CA HIS A 38 19.37 -1.97 -9.14
C HIS A 38 18.11 -2.80 -8.87
N LEU A 39 16.92 -2.21 -8.94
CA LEU A 39 15.65 -2.91 -8.68
C LEU A 39 14.79 -3.09 -9.95
N PRO A 40 13.94 -4.13 -9.99
CA PRO A 40 13.03 -4.36 -11.11
C PRO A 40 11.84 -3.39 -11.10
N LEU A 41 11.19 -3.22 -12.26
CA LEU A 41 9.97 -2.41 -12.41
C LEU A 41 8.81 -2.89 -11.52
N GLY A 42 8.80 -4.16 -11.12
CA GLY A 42 7.74 -4.77 -10.30
C GLY A 42 7.97 -4.69 -8.79
N THR A 43 8.86 -3.81 -8.31
CA THR A 43 9.25 -3.74 -6.89
C THR A 43 8.04 -3.60 -5.95
N ASP A 44 7.13 -2.66 -6.22
CA ASP A 44 5.93 -2.47 -5.41
C ASP A 44 5.01 -3.68 -5.38
N THR A 45 4.89 -4.39 -6.51
CA THR A 45 4.08 -5.60 -6.62
C THR A 45 4.70 -6.72 -5.77
N VAL A 46 6.01 -6.94 -5.88
CA VAL A 46 6.73 -7.94 -5.09
C VAL A 46 6.64 -7.62 -3.59
N ILE A 47 6.77 -6.35 -3.21
CA ILE A 47 6.64 -5.91 -1.82
C ILE A 47 5.21 -6.16 -1.30
N ALA A 48 4.18 -5.81 -2.08
CA ALA A 48 2.79 -6.07 -1.70
C ALA A 48 2.54 -7.57 -1.51
N GLU A 49 2.95 -8.40 -2.46
CA GLU A 49 2.82 -9.87 -2.39
C GLU A 49 3.57 -10.44 -1.17
N GLY A 50 4.80 -9.97 -0.93
CA GLY A 50 5.61 -10.41 0.20
C GLY A 50 4.98 -10.08 1.56
N TYR A 51 4.47 -8.86 1.74
CA TYR A 51 3.72 -8.50 2.94
C TYR A 51 2.44 -9.33 3.09
N LEU A 52 1.66 -9.50 2.03
CA LEU A 52 0.41 -10.28 2.08
C LEU A 52 0.66 -11.76 2.40
N ALA A 53 1.72 -12.35 1.84
CA ALA A 53 2.15 -13.71 2.17
C ALA A 53 2.51 -13.81 3.66
N ARG A 54 3.30 -12.86 4.18
CA ARG A 54 3.67 -12.84 5.60
C ARG A 54 2.46 -12.61 6.52
N VAL A 55 1.53 -11.76 6.12
CA VAL A 55 0.25 -11.58 6.82
C VAL A 55 -0.54 -12.88 6.82
N ALA A 56 -0.67 -13.56 5.68
CA ALA A 56 -1.41 -14.82 5.58
C ALA A 56 -0.83 -15.92 6.49
N GLU A 57 0.49 -15.98 6.66
CA GLU A 57 1.17 -16.89 7.58
C GLU A 57 0.89 -16.59 9.05
N LEU A 58 0.79 -15.30 9.41
CA LEU A 58 0.64 -14.84 10.79
C LEU A 58 -0.83 -14.57 11.20
N LEU A 59 -1.76 -14.54 10.24
CA LEU A 59 -3.14 -14.14 10.48
C LEU A 59 -3.84 -15.18 11.39
N PRO A 60 -4.37 -14.78 12.56
CA PRO A 60 -5.01 -15.72 13.48
C PRO A 60 -6.39 -16.15 12.95
N ASP A 61 -6.81 -17.36 13.31
CA ASP A 61 -8.04 -17.99 12.79
C ASP A 61 -9.34 -17.29 13.21
N ASP A 62 -9.34 -16.56 14.32
CA ASP A 62 -10.51 -15.82 14.77
C ASP A 62 -10.67 -14.46 14.06
N LEU A 63 -9.67 -13.98 13.31
CA LEU A 63 -9.78 -12.72 12.55
C LEU A 63 -10.32 -12.99 11.14
N PRO A 64 -11.52 -12.50 10.77
CA PRO A 64 -12.19 -12.89 9.54
C PRO A 64 -11.73 -12.04 8.33
N ALA A 65 -10.42 -11.93 8.11
CA ALA A 65 -9.88 -11.17 6.98
C ALA A 65 -9.64 -12.06 5.73
N VAL A 66 -9.91 -11.49 4.56
CA VAL A 66 -9.70 -12.11 3.25
C VAL A 66 -8.90 -11.18 2.34
N LEU A 67 -7.84 -11.71 1.74
CA LEU A 67 -6.89 -10.98 0.91
C LEU A 67 -7.31 -11.07 -0.57
N LEU A 68 -7.50 -9.93 -1.23
CA LEU A 68 -7.78 -9.86 -2.66
C LEU A 68 -6.49 -9.96 -3.50
N PRO A 69 -6.61 -10.25 -4.81
CA PRO A 69 -5.49 -10.14 -5.74
C PRO A 69 -4.89 -8.73 -5.77
N VAL A 70 -3.56 -8.66 -5.89
CA VAL A 70 -2.81 -7.41 -6.05
C VAL A 70 -3.21 -6.70 -7.34
N GLN A 71 -3.61 -5.43 -7.20
CA GLN A 71 -3.73 -4.52 -8.33
C GLN A 71 -2.33 -4.05 -8.70
N ALA A 72 -1.65 -4.80 -9.57
CA ALA A 72 -0.23 -4.65 -9.86
C ALA A 72 0.10 -3.33 -10.59
N ILE A 73 -0.77 -2.88 -11.51
CA ILE A 73 -0.59 -1.63 -12.25
C ILE A 73 -1.45 -0.55 -11.58
N GLY A 74 -0.79 0.45 -11.00
CA GLY A 74 -1.39 1.55 -10.25
C GLY A 74 -1.31 2.90 -10.96
N ILE A 75 -1.26 3.97 -10.16
CA ILE A 75 -1.13 5.35 -10.61
C ILE A 75 0.28 5.83 -10.22
N SER A 76 1.16 5.96 -11.22
CA SER A 76 2.58 6.30 -11.06
C SER A 76 3.06 7.42 -12.02
N PRO A 77 2.31 8.53 -12.19
CA PRO A 77 2.67 9.60 -13.12
C PRO A 77 4.04 10.22 -12.82
N GLU A 78 4.47 10.25 -11.56
CA GLU A 78 5.75 10.77 -11.10
C GLU A 78 6.97 9.99 -11.65
N HIS A 79 6.76 8.79 -12.18
CA HIS A 79 7.80 7.93 -12.76
C HIS A 79 7.79 7.87 -14.30
N LEU A 80 6.94 8.65 -15.00
CA LEU A 80 6.76 8.56 -16.46
C LEU A 80 7.96 9.04 -17.31
N ALA A 81 8.91 9.76 -16.71
CA ALA A 81 10.13 10.17 -17.40
C ALA A 81 11.11 9.00 -17.64
N PHE A 82 10.85 7.84 -17.03
CA PHE A 82 11.72 6.66 -17.09
C PHE A 82 11.05 5.54 -17.91
N PRO A 83 11.80 4.85 -18.77
CA PRO A 83 11.25 3.81 -19.63
C PRO A 83 10.77 2.60 -18.82
N GLY A 84 9.64 2.02 -19.23
CA GLY A 84 9.09 0.78 -18.67
C GLY A 84 8.02 0.97 -17.59
N THR A 85 7.88 2.17 -17.02
CA THR A 85 6.76 2.50 -16.10
C THR A 85 5.42 2.27 -16.80
N LEU A 86 4.55 1.46 -16.19
CA LEU A 86 3.17 1.27 -16.61
C LEU A 86 2.27 1.97 -15.58
N SER A 87 1.74 3.13 -15.95
CA SER A 87 0.80 3.88 -15.11
C SER A 87 -0.57 3.92 -15.76
N LEU A 88 -1.61 3.62 -14.98
CA LEU A 88 -2.98 3.94 -15.36
C LEU A 88 -3.22 5.43 -15.21
N GLU A 89 -4.14 5.96 -16.02
CA GLU A 89 -4.77 7.24 -15.69
C GLU A 89 -5.57 7.10 -14.38
N ALA A 90 -5.54 8.13 -13.54
CA ALA A 90 -6.22 8.08 -12.24
C ALA A 90 -7.72 7.75 -12.37
N ALA A 91 -8.39 8.27 -13.40
CA ALA A 91 -9.80 7.97 -13.65
C ALA A 91 -10.04 6.48 -13.96
N THR A 92 -9.17 5.85 -14.75
CA THR A 92 -9.26 4.41 -15.09
C THR A 92 -9.02 3.53 -13.87
N ALA A 93 -7.96 3.83 -13.09
CA ALA A 93 -7.65 3.10 -11.87
C ALA A 93 -8.81 3.22 -10.86
N MET A 94 -9.30 4.43 -10.63
CA MET A 94 -10.44 4.68 -9.74
C MET A 94 -11.69 3.92 -10.17
N ALA A 95 -12.07 3.96 -11.46
CA ALA A 95 -13.23 3.22 -11.95
C ALA A 95 -13.11 1.72 -11.71
N GLY A 96 -11.93 1.14 -11.96
CA GLY A 96 -11.65 -0.27 -11.69
C GLY A 96 -11.76 -0.62 -10.21
N TRP A 97 -11.10 0.15 -9.34
CA TRP A 97 -11.13 -0.10 -7.90
C TRP A 97 -12.51 0.14 -7.26
N GLN A 98 -13.27 1.11 -7.76
CA GLN A 98 -14.67 1.32 -7.37
C GLN A 98 -15.56 0.13 -7.77
N ALA A 99 -15.35 -0.44 -8.96
CA ALA A 99 -16.07 -1.62 -9.41
C ALA A 99 -15.77 -2.84 -8.51
N ILE A 100 -14.51 -3.00 -8.08
CA ILE A 100 -14.13 -4.04 -7.10
C ILE A 100 -14.84 -3.81 -5.76
N GLY A 101 -14.77 -2.60 -5.21
CA GLY A 101 -15.44 -2.26 -3.95
C GLY A 101 -16.96 -2.47 -3.99
N THR A 102 -17.59 -2.11 -5.10
CA THR A 102 -19.04 -2.32 -5.34
C THR A 102 -19.36 -3.82 -5.45
N ALA A 103 -18.50 -4.61 -6.09
CA ALA A 103 -18.67 -6.06 -6.14
C ALA A 103 -18.55 -6.71 -4.76
N LEU A 104 -17.61 -6.27 -3.92
CA LEU A 104 -17.48 -6.72 -2.53
C LEU A 104 -18.71 -6.36 -1.70
N HIS A 105 -19.23 -5.13 -1.84
CA HIS A 105 -20.45 -4.71 -1.16
C HIS A 105 -21.65 -5.60 -1.54
N ARG A 106 -21.81 -5.90 -2.84
CA ARG A 106 -22.84 -6.80 -3.36
C ARG A 106 -22.70 -8.23 -2.83
N ALA A 107 -21.48 -8.68 -2.54
CA ALA A 107 -21.21 -9.97 -1.88
C ALA A 107 -21.48 -9.95 -0.36
N GLY A 108 -21.96 -8.82 0.19
CA GLY A 108 -22.34 -8.68 1.59
C GLY A 108 -21.25 -8.10 2.50
N LEU A 109 -20.06 -7.80 1.97
CA LEU A 109 -19.00 -7.18 2.77
C LEU A 109 -19.36 -5.76 3.20
N ARG A 110 -18.95 -5.41 4.42
CA ARG A 110 -19.16 -4.09 5.01
C ARG A 110 -17.88 -3.42 5.48
N LYS A 111 -16.76 -4.16 5.53
CA LYS A 111 -15.43 -3.66 5.95
C LYS A 111 -14.40 -3.91 4.85
N LEU A 112 -13.63 -2.87 4.52
CA LEU A 112 -12.60 -2.88 3.49
C LEU A 112 -11.35 -2.16 4.00
N VAL A 113 -10.19 -2.79 3.85
CA VAL A 113 -8.87 -2.16 4.04
C VAL A 113 -8.19 -2.05 2.69
N ILE A 114 -7.88 -0.84 2.25
CA ILE A 114 -7.12 -0.56 1.03
C ILE A 114 -5.66 -0.39 1.45
N ALA A 115 -4.81 -1.35 1.10
CA ALA A 115 -3.41 -1.40 1.51
C ALA A 115 -2.48 -1.11 0.32
N THR A 116 -1.64 -0.09 0.40
CA THR A 116 -0.73 0.29 -0.70
C THR A 116 0.74 0.10 -0.36
N SER A 117 1.50 -0.47 -1.30
CA SER A 117 2.98 -0.47 -1.30
C SER A 117 3.57 0.75 -1.99
N HIS A 118 2.83 1.35 -2.93
CA HIS A 118 3.28 2.51 -3.70
C HIS A 118 2.74 3.84 -3.15
N GLY A 119 3.58 4.88 -3.13
CA GLY A 119 3.27 6.21 -2.61
C GLY A 119 2.25 6.99 -3.44
N GLY A 120 2.33 6.96 -4.78
CA GLY A 120 1.44 7.69 -5.68
C GLY A 120 -0.02 7.27 -5.60
N ASN A 121 -0.29 6.04 -5.15
CA ASN A 121 -1.64 5.53 -4.93
C ASN A 121 -2.34 6.12 -3.69
N VAL A 122 -1.61 6.74 -2.75
CA VAL A 122 -2.16 7.14 -1.43
C VAL A 122 -3.35 8.08 -1.55
N ALA A 123 -3.24 9.14 -2.35
CA ALA A 123 -4.32 10.10 -2.53
C ALA A 123 -5.56 9.46 -3.18
N ALA A 124 -5.34 8.58 -4.17
CA ALA A 124 -6.42 7.86 -4.84
C ALA A 124 -7.10 6.84 -3.92
N ALA A 125 -6.33 6.15 -3.06
CA ALA A 125 -6.88 5.25 -2.04
C ALA A 125 -7.79 6.00 -1.05
N ASP A 126 -7.39 7.20 -0.61
CA ASP A 126 -8.22 8.03 0.27
C ASP A 126 -9.51 8.51 -0.42
N MET A 127 -9.43 8.86 -1.70
CA MET A 127 -10.62 9.18 -2.51
C MET A 127 -11.54 7.96 -2.66
N LEU A 128 -10.99 6.79 -2.96
CA LEU A 128 -11.72 5.54 -3.11
C LEU A 128 -12.45 5.16 -1.82
N ALA A 129 -11.77 5.25 -0.67
CA ALA A 129 -12.37 4.94 0.62
C ALA A 129 -13.58 5.84 0.93
N ARG A 130 -13.46 7.15 0.68
CA ARG A 130 -14.56 8.10 0.89
C ARG A 130 -15.72 7.88 -0.07
N ASP A 131 -15.43 7.61 -1.34
CA ASP A 131 -16.44 7.34 -2.35
C ASP A 131 -17.22 6.05 -2.05
N LEU A 132 -16.53 4.95 -1.71
CA LEU A 132 -17.18 3.70 -1.31
C LEU A 132 -17.99 3.87 -0.02
N ARG A 133 -17.50 4.67 0.94
CA ARG A 133 -18.26 5.00 2.15
C ARG A 133 -19.54 5.76 1.81
N ALA A 134 -19.45 6.77 0.94
CA ALA A 134 -20.57 7.61 0.56
C ALA A 134 -21.64 6.83 -0.24
N ARG A 135 -21.23 5.96 -1.16
CA ARG A 135 -22.17 5.19 -2.00
C ARG A 135 -22.75 3.97 -1.29
N HIS A 136 -21.93 3.24 -0.54
CA HIS A 136 -22.28 1.89 -0.09
C HIS A 136 -22.31 1.72 1.43
N GLY A 137 -22.00 2.78 2.19
CA GLY A 137 -21.93 2.70 3.65
C GLY A 137 -20.85 1.73 4.16
N VAL A 138 -19.89 1.34 3.32
CA VAL A 138 -18.78 0.45 3.69
C VAL A 138 -17.85 1.19 4.66
N PHE A 139 -17.40 0.52 5.72
CA PHE A 139 -16.31 1.01 6.54
C PHE A 139 -14.98 0.75 5.81
N ALA A 140 -14.49 1.76 5.12
CA ALA A 140 -13.28 1.71 4.29
C ALA A 140 -12.11 2.40 5.01
N VAL A 141 -11.01 1.68 5.19
CA VAL A 141 -9.78 2.14 5.85
C VAL A 141 -8.64 2.12 4.84
N THR A 142 -7.79 3.15 4.84
CA THR A 142 -6.60 3.22 3.99
C THR A 142 -5.34 2.98 4.82
N CYS A 143 -4.39 2.23 4.26
CA CYS A 143 -3.12 1.92 4.90
C CYS A 143 -2.01 1.92 3.86
N SER A 144 -0.88 2.57 4.15
CA SER A 144 0.35 2.40 3.38
C SER A 144 1.32 1.61 4.23
N TRP A 145 2.02 0.62 3.67
CA TRP A 145 2.91 -0.25 4.45
C TRP A 145 3.95 0.56 5.24
N HIS A 146 4.50 1.64 4.65
CA HIS A 146 5.46 2.52 5.34
C HIS A 146 4.89 3.22 6.59
N LYS A 147 3.57 3.43 6.68
CA LYS A 147 2.94 4.07 7.86
C LYS A 147 2.88 3.16 9.08
N LEU A 148 3.08 1.85 8.89
CA LEU A 148 3.16 0.88 9.99
C LEU A 148 4.52 0.89 10.70
N GLY A 149 5.47 1.67 10.17
CA GLY A 149 6.81 1.83 10.72
C GLY A 149 7.66 0.57 10.55
N TYR A 150 8.78 0.58 11.27
CA TYR A 150 9.80 -0.46 11.23
C TYR A 150 10.31 -0.70 12.67
N PRO A 151 10.98 -1.83 12.94
CA PRO A 151 11.67 -2.03 14.22
C PRO A 151 12.61 -0.85 14.52
N GLU A 152 12.63 -0.44 15.80
CA GLU A 152 13.46 0.68 16.24
C GLU A 152 14.93 0.45 15.91
N GLY A 153 15.58 1.46 15.32
CA GLY A 153 16.99 1.40 14.94
C GLY A 153 17.31 0.54 13.71
N LEU A 154 16.33 -0.09 13.06
CA LEU A 154 16.58 -0.93 11.88
C LEU A 154 17.05 -0.11 10.67
N PHE A 155 16.45 1.05 10.48
CA PHE A 155 16.80 2.02 9.43
C PHE A 155 17.14 3.37 10.05
N GLY A 156 18.08 4.08 9.45
CA GLY A 156 18.45 5.42 9.89
C GLY A 156 17.31 6.43 9.72
N ALA A 157 17.23 7.42 10.61
CA ALA A 157 16.21 8.46 10.50
C ALA A 157 16.29 9.28 9.20
N HIS A 158 17.49 9.40 8.62
CA HIS A 158 17.69 10.03 7.31
C HIS A 158 17.05 9.20 6.19
N GLU A 159 17.29 7.89 6.18
CA GLU A 159 16.70 6.95 5.21
C GLU A 159 15.17 6.96 5.30
N VAL A 160 14.60 6.83 6.50
CA VAL A 160 13.13 6.85 6.69
C VAL A 160 12.50 8.16 6.18
N ARG A 161 13.26 9.26 6.19
CA ARG A 161 12.77 10.58 5.80
C ARG A 161 12.99 10.92 4.32
N PHE A 162 14.12 10.51 3.74
CA PHE A 162 14.56 10.94 2.42
C PHE A 162 14.76 9.80 1.43
N GLY A 163 14.88 8.55 1.90
CA GLY A 163 14.99 7.33 1.10
C GLY A 163 13.63 6.79 0.64
N ILE A 164 12.78 7.69 0.16
CA ILE A 164 11.35 7.41 -0.08
C ILE A 164 11.06 6.55 -1.32
N HIS A 165 12.08 6.21 -2.12
CA HIS A 165 11.92 5.47 -3.38
C HIS A 165 13.19 4.72 -3.78
N GLY A 166 13.11 3.39 -3.85
CA GLY A 166 14.17 2.42 -4.16
C GLY A 166 15.40 2.47 -3.24
N GLY A 167 15.27 3.11 -2.06
CA GLY A 167 16.30 3.23 -1.05
C GLY A 167 16.61 1.93 -0.31
N GLU A 168 17.22 2.06 0.85
CA GLU A 168 17.61 0.96 1.74
C GLU A 168 16.42 0.06 2.11
N ILE A 169 15.26 0.66 2.40
CA ILE A 169 14.07 -0.06 2.89
C ILE A 169 13.52 -1.01 1.84
N GLU A 170 13.21 -0.50 0.64
CA GLU A 170 12.63 -1.29 -0.44
C GLU A 170 13.64 -2.29 -1.00
N THR A 171 14.91 -1.89 -1.12
CA THR A 171 15.98 -2.80 -1.52
C THR A 171 16.14 -3.93 -0.51
N SER A 172 16.04 -3.66 0.79
CA SER A 172 16.10 -4.69 1.83
C SER A 172 14.92 -5.66 1.74
N LEU A 173 13.70 -5.16 1.56
CA LEU A 173 12.50 -5.98 1.34
C LEU A 173 12.64 -6.86 0.09
N MET A 174 13.13 -6.30 -1.01
CA MET A 174 13.40 -7.05 -2.25
C MET A 174 14.46 -8.13 -2.07
N LEU A 175 15.54 -7.87 -1.33
CA LEU A 175 16.54 -8.88 -0.99
C LEU A 175 15.96 -10.02 -0.13
N ALA A 176 14.93 -9.75 0.69
CA ALA A 176 14.26 -10.76 1.47
C ALA A 176 13.29 -11.62 0.63
N PHE A 177 12.55 -11.00 -0.29
CA PHE A 177 11.49 -11.66 -1.06
C PHE A 177 11.95 -12.26 -2.38
N ARG A 178 12.75 -11.51 -3.17
CA ARG A 178 13.20 -11.86 -4.53
C ARG A 178 14.63 -11.40 -4.76
N PRO A 179 15.61 -11.94 -4.01
CA PRO A 179 17.03 -11.56 -4.16
C PRO A 179 17.57 -11.81 -5.58
N ASP A 180 16.96 -12.74 -6.32
CA ASP A 180 17.29 -13.05 -7.72
C ASP A 180 17.02 -11.89 -8.70
N LEU A 181 16.20 -10.91 -8.29
CA LEU A 181 15.86 -9.74 -9.10
C LEU A 181 16.65 -8.48 -8.71
N VAL A 182 17.46 -8.53 -7.65
CA VAL A 182 18.18 -7.37 -7.13
C VAL A 182 19.61 -7.35 -7.66
N ARG A 183 19.97 -6.26 -8.36
CA ARG A 183 21.31 -6.01 -8.87
C ARG A 183 22.12 -5.17 -7.89
N MET A 184 22.55 -5.78 -6.80
CA MET A 184 23.30 -5.08 -5.72
C MET A 184 24.61 -4.44 -6.21
N GLU A 185 25.19 -4.93 -7.29
CA GLU A 185 26.35 -4.30 -7.95
C GLU A 185 26.06 -2.91 -8.53
N LEU A 186 24.78 -2.58 -8.73
CA LEU A 186 24.31 -1.27 -9.18
C LEU A 186 23.74 -0.42 -8.04
N ALA A 187 23.58 -1.00 -6.84
CA ALA A 187 23.05 -0.30 -5.67
C ALA A 187 24.08 0.70 -5.13
N GLN A 188 23.64 1.92 -4.86
CA GLN A 188 24.47 3.04 -4.41
C GLN A 188 23.75 3.84 -3.33
N ASP A 189 24.40 4.88 -2.82
CA ASP A 189 23.76 5.90 -2.01
C ASP A 189 23.32 7.07 -2.89
N PHE A 190 22.01 7.14 -3.16
CA PHE A 190 21.43 8.11 -4.08
C PHE A 190 20.90 9.33 -3.31
N ALA A 191 21.63 10.44 -3.37
CA ALA A 191 21.26 11.66 -2.67
C ALA A 191 19.87 12.17 -3.08
N SER A 192 19.10 12.66 -2.12
CA SER A 192 17.77 13.25 -2.37
C SER A 192 17.85 14.76 -2.41
N HIS A 193 17.46 15.38 -3.53
CA HIS A 193 17.34 16.84 -3.61
C HIS A 193 16.32 17.41 -2.62
N ALA A 194 15.38 16.59 -2.12
CA ALA A 194 14.44 16.97 -1.07
C ALA A 194 15.14 17.38 0.24
N GLU A 195 16.30 16.80 0.55
CA GLU A 195 17.10 17.18 1.73
C GLU A 195 17.54 18.64 1.65
N GLY A 196 18.00 19.06 0.47
CA GLY A 196 18.42 20.44 0.23
C GLY A 196 17.27 21.46 0.33
N MET A 197 16.02 21.03 0.22
CA MET A 197 14.87 21.93 0.38
C MET A 197 14.68 22.38 1.82
N GLU A 198 15.11 21.57 2.79
CA GLU A 198 14.88 21.85 4.21
C GLU A 198 15.64 23.07 4.70
N THR A 199 16.83 23.28 4.14
CA THR A 199 17.69 24.42 4.46
C THR A 199 17.30 25.67 3.67
N ARG A 200 16.71 25.51 2.47
CA ARG A 200 16.42 26.61 1.54
C ARG A 200 15.03 27.21 1.71
N PHE A 201 14.06 26.41 2.15
CA PHE A 201 12.65 26.82 2.18
C PHE A 201 12.07 26.69 3.58
N ALA A 202 11.34 27.71 4.02
CA ALA A 202 10.72 27.73 5.34
C ALA A 202 9.60 26.68 5.52
N ARG A 203 8.87 26.32 4.44
CA ARG A 203 7.68 25.44 4.51
C ARG A 203 7.56 24.42 3.38
N LEU A 204 8.09 24.73 2.20
CA LEU A 204 7.99 23.89 1.00
C LEU A 204 8.89 22.65 1.11
N ARG A 205 8.36 21.47 0.80
CA ARG A 205 9.04 20.17 0.79
C ARG A 205 8.54 19.32 -0.39
N ALA A 206 9.15 18.17 -0.68
CA ALA A 206 8.61 17.23 -1.65
C ALA A 206 7.24 16.68 -1.22
N THR A 207 7.10 16.31 0.07
CA THR A 207 5.88 15.67 0.60
C THR A 207 5.28 16.42 1.79
N SER A 208 5.96 16.45 2.93
CA SER A 208 5.46 17.01 4.20
C SER A 208 6.44 18.07 4.73
N PRO A 209 5.99 19.22 5.29
CA PRO A 209 4.59 19.51 5.66
C PRO A 209 3.74 20.12 4.53
N VAL A 210 4.36 20.73 3.51
CA VAL A 210 3.66 21.23 2.32
C VAL A 210 4.40 20.75 1.08
N GLY A 211 3.84 19.72 0.45
CA GLY A 211 4.35 19.08 -0.76
C GLY A 211 4.04 19.85 -2.05
N PHE A 212 4.69 19.45 -3.13
CA PHE A 212 4.35 19.84 -4.51
C PHE A 212 4.30 18.57 -5.39
N GLY A 213 3.78 18.69 -6.61
CA GLY A 213 3.78 17.58 -7.58
C GLY A 213 5.16 17.36 -8.18
N TRP A 214 6.06 16.74 -7.41
CA TRP A 214 7.40 16.36 -7.85
C TRP A 214 7.35 15.17 -8.81
N MET A 215 8.34 15.09 -9.71
CA MET A 215 8.64 13.93 -10.53
C MET A 215 9.91 13.27 -10.02
N ALA A 216 10.10 11.96 -10.20
CA ALA A 216 11.22 11.23 -9.61
C ALA A 216 12.60 11.83 -9.96
N GLN A 217 12.76 12.32 -11.21
CA GLN A 217 13.98 13.00 -11.66
C GLN A 217 14.24 14.36 -10.98
N ASP A 218 13.22 14.99 -10.39
CA ASP A 218 13.40 16.22 -9.60
C ASP A 218 14.15 15.92 -8.30
N LEU A 219 13.93 14.72 -7.74
CA LEU A 219 14.56 14.27 -6.50
C LEU A 219 15.95 13.68 -6.73
N ASN A 220 16.11 12.88 -7.79
CA ASN A 220 17.39 12.36 -8.24
C ASN A 220 17.32 11.92 -9.71
N ALA A 221 18.35 12.24 -10.51
CA ALA A 221 18.38 11.91 -11.94
C ALA A 221 18.35 10.40 -12.25
N ALA A 222 18.75 9.54 -11.31
CA ALA A 222 18.65 8.09 -11.43
C ALA A 222 17.22 7.57 -11.14
N GLY A 223 16.30 8.44 -10.72
CA GLY A 223 14.93 8.09 -10.36
C GLY A 223 14.78 7.53 -8.95
N VAL A 224 15.86 7.41 -8.19
CA VAL A 224 15.89 6.70 -6.91
C VAL A 224 16.56 7.55 -5.84
N VAL A 225 16.13 7.43 -4.59
CA VAL A 225 16.65 8.21 -3.45
C VAL A 225 16.82 7.31 -2.22
N GLY A 226 17.91 7.51 -1.49
CA GLY A 226 18.25 6.74 -0.29
C GLY A 226 19.45 5.81 -0.50
N ASN A 227 19.86 5.15 0.59
CA ASN A 227 21.06 4.33 0.60
C ASN A 227 20.79 2.86 0.29
N ALA A 228 20.54 2.55 -0.97
CA ALA A 228 20.33 1.19 -1.43
C ALA A 228 21.53 0.26 -1.16
N ALA A 229 22.75 0.79 -1.13
CA ALA A 229 23.95 0.00 -0.84
C ALA A 229 24.02 -0.53 0.61
N ALA A 230 23.30 0.10 1.54
CA ALA A 230 23.20 -0.32 2.94
C ALA A 230 22.15 -1.43 3.19
N ALA A 231 21.42 -1.83 2.14
CA ALA A 231 20.34 -2.78 2.23
C ALA A 231 20.81 -4.21 2.50
N THR A 232 20.03 -4.97 3.26
CA THR A 232 20.30 -6.39 3.53
C THR A 232 19.01 -7.19 3.58
N ALA A 233 19.09 -8.48 3.23
CA ALA A 233 17.95 -9.39 3.35
C ALA A 233 17.44 -9.54 4.80
N GLU A 234 18.34 -9.42 5.79
CA GLU A 234 17.97 -9.47 7.22
C GLU A 234 17.08 -8.29 7.60
N LYS A 235 17.46 -7.06 7.22
CA LYS A 235 16.61 -5.88 7.39
C LYS A 235 15.26 -6.05 6.71
N GLY A 236 15.23 -6.62 5.51
CA GLY A 236 13.99 -6.89 4.80
C GLY A 236 13.07 -7.85 5.53
N ARG A 237 13.60 -8.96 6.06
CA ARG A 237 12.81 -9.93 6.84
C ARG A 237 12.27 -9.31 8.14
N ALA A 238 13.09 -8.51 8.84
CA ALA A 238 12.68 -7.83 10.06
C ALA A 238 11.58 -6.78 9.79
N ALA A 239 11.73 -5.98 8.73
CA ALA A 239 10.71 -5.03 8.29
C ALA A 239 9.41 -5.71 7.88
N ALA A 240 9.50 -6.81 7.12
CA ALA A 240 8.34 -7.59 6.68
C ALA A 240 7.56 -8.19 7.87
N ASP A 241 8.26 -8.77 8.86
CA ASP A 241 7.61 -9.33 10.06
C ASP A 241 6.92 -8.25 10.89
N HIS A 242 7.60 -7.12 11.10
CA HIS A 242 7.03 -5.97 11.81
C HIS A 242 5.79 -5.43 11.11
N GLY A 243 5.88 -5.13 9.81
CA GLY A 243 4.77 -4.58 9.05
C GLY A 243 3.58 -5.55 8.99
N ALA A 244 3.81 -6.86 8.85
CA ALA A 244 2.74 -7.84 8.89
C ALA A 244 2.03 -7.89 10.25
N ARG A 245 2.77 -7.86 11.36
CA ARG A 245 2.18 -7.83 12.71
C ARG A 245 1.40 -6.54 12.97
N ALA A 246 1.95 -5.40 12.58
CA ALA A 246 1.29 -4.11 12.70
C ALA A 246 0.02 -4.06 11.84
N PHE A 247 0.04 -4.65 10.64
CA PHE A 247 -1.15 -4.74 9.79
C PHE A 247 -2.22 -5.67 10.39
N ILE A 248 -1.82 -6.79 11.01
CA ILE A 248 -2.77 -7.65 11.75
C ILE A 248 -3.38 -6.91 12.94
N ALA A 249 -2.61 -6.08 13.64
CA ALA A 249 -3.14 -5.21 14.69
C ALA A 249 -4.16 -4.20 14.12
N LEU A 250 -3.90 -3.58 12.97
CA LEU A 250 -4.88 -2.76 12.28
C LEU A 250 -6.16 -3.55 11.92
N LEU A 251 -6.03 -4.78 11.42
CA LEU A 251 -7.19 -5.63 11.12
C LEU A 251 -8.00 -5.96 12.39
N ARG A 252 -7.35 -6.08 13.55
CA ARG A 252 -8.04 -6.24 14.84
C ARG A 252 -8.84 -5.00 15.22
N ASP A 253 -8.27 -3.81 15.05
CA ASP A 253 -8.98 -2.54 15.27
C ASP A 253 -10.21 -2.44 14.35
N VAL A 254 -10.05 -2.81 13.08
CA VAL A 254 -11.15 -2.84 12.10
C VAL A 254 -12.22 -3.87 12.45
N ASP A 255 -11.85 -5.03 13.00
CA ASP A 255 -12.84 -6.02 13.46
C ASP A 255 -13.61 -5.58 14.70
N ALA A 256 -12.93 -4.90 15.62
CA ALA A 256 -13.49 -4.40 16.87
C ALA A 256 -14.33 -3.12 16.68
N PHE A 257 -14.15 -2.40 15.58
CA PHE A 257 -14.87 -1.16 15.33
C PHE A 257 -16.38 -1.40 15.15
N ASP A 258 -17.18 -0.81 16.04
CA ASP A 258 -18.64 -0.82 15.93
C ASP A 258 -19.10 0.18 14.86
N MET A 259 -19.56 -0.34 13.73
CA MET A 259 -20.08 0.47 12.63
C MET A 259 -21.31 1.30 13.01
N ALA A 260 -22.04 0.96 14.08
CA ALA A 260 -23.15 1.78 14.58
C ALA A 260 -22.68 3.13 15.13
N ALA A 261 -21.38 3.27 15.47
CA ALA A 261 -20.78 4.55 15.83
C ALA A 261 -20.74 5.56 14.66
N LEU A 262 -20.90 5.10 13.42
CA LEU A 262 -20.93 5.96 12.24
C LEU A 262 -22.33 6.53 12.04
N ALA A 263 -22.52 7.80 12.42
CA ALA A 263 -23.81 8.46 12.35
C ALA A 263 -24.34 8.58 10.90
N PRO A 264 -25.66 8.41 10.67
CA PRO A 264 -26.29 8.48 9.34
C PRO A 264 -26.39 9.90 8.77
N GLY A 265 -26.02 10.92 9.54
CA GLY A 265 -26.22 12.32 9.15
C GLY A 265 -27.70 12.75 9.10
N PRO A 266 -27.98 14.05 8.90
CA PRO A 266 -29.34 14.60 8.94
C PRO A 266 -30.20 14.22 7.73
N LEU A 267 -29.60 13.73 6.64
CA LEU A 267 -30.32 13.24 5.46
C LEU A 267 -30.81 11.79 5.62
N GLY A 268 -30.47 11.14 6.73
CA GLY A 268 -30.76 9.73 6.97
C GLY A 268 -29.76 8.79 6.29
N GLY A 269 -29.70 7.54 6.78
CA GLY A 269 -28.90 6.47 6.16
C GLY A 269 -29.61 5.92 4.94
N GLY A 270 -29.71 6.74 3.89
CA GLY A 270 -30.31 6.36 2.63
C GLY A 270 -29.36 5.48 1.81
N GLU A 271 -29.91 4.41 1.25
CA GLU A 271 -29.24 3.59 0.24
C GLU A 271 -28.71 4.49 -0.89
N GLY A 272 -27.39 4.43 -1.09
CA GLY A 272 -26.54 4.94 -2.17
C GLY A 272 -26.97 6.08 -3.10
N ILE A 273 -26.02 7.00 -3.31
CA ILE A 273 -25.99 7.84 -4.52
C ILE A 273 -25.65 6.91 -5.70
N ASP A 274 -26.67 6.54 -6.50
CA ASP A 274 -26.51 5.87 -7.80
C ASP A 274 -25.76 6.78 -8.80
#